data_AF-A0A1X7TTD2-F1
#
_entry.id   AF-A0A1X7TTD2-F1
#
_cell.length_a   1.000
_cell.length_b   1.000
_cell.length_c   1.000
_cell.angle_alpha   90.00
_cell.angle_beta   90.00
_cell.angle_gamma   90.00
#
_symmetry.space_group_name_H-M   'P 1'
#
loop_
_entity.id
_entity.type
_entity.pdbx_description
1 polymer ?
#
loop_
_entity_poly.entity_id
_entity_poly.type
_entity_poly.pdbx_seq_one_letter_code
_entity_poly.pdbx_strand_id
1 'polypeptide(L)'
;MGSSLTVTPVADIPECVAERGEKLVIVNLQKTPLHSIAALCIHAKCEEVSTMVMEKLGLPIPEFRLKRRVFIKVTQSTKGPPEDQVSLSIEGQPGQNMYGFYFSFLTGVTCVCG
;
A
#
# COMPACT_ATOMS: atom_id res chain seq x y z
N MET A 1 5.08 12.51 4.51
CA MET A 1 6.42 12.21 5.01
C MET A 1 7.31 11.76 3.85
N GLY A 2 8.57 12.17 3.82
CA GLY A 2 9.56 11.67 2.83
C GLY A 2 9.29 12.01 1.36
N SER A 3 8.45 13.00 1.09
CA SER A 3 8.18 13.50 -0.27
C SER A 3 8.80 14.88 -0.44
N SER A 4 9.43 15.11 -1.60
CA SER A 4 9.93 16.43 -1.99
C SER A 4 8.83 17.44 -2.31
N LEU A 5 7.59 16.97 -2.52
CA LEU A 5 6.42 17.77 -2.91
C LEU A 5 6.66 18.58 -4.21
N THR A 6 7.21 17.93 -5.23
CA THR A 6 7.56 18.57 -6.52
C THR A 6 6.70 18.10 -7.69
N VAL A 7 5.82 17.12 -7.50
CA VAL A 7 5.00 16.52 -8.58
C VAL A 7 3.53 16.82 -8.34
N THR A 8 2.94 17.60 -9.23
CA THR A 8 1.50 17.89 -9.25
C THR A 8 0.74 16.71 -9.87
N PRO A 9 -0.48 16.39 -9.39
CA PRO A 9 -1.30 17.13 -8.41
C PRO A 9 -1.04 16.72 -6.94
N VAL A 10 -0.19 15.72 -6.69
CA VAL A 10 0.01 15.15 -5.34
C VAL A 10 0.65 16.17 -4.38
N ALA A 11 1.51 17.04 -4.91
CA ALA A 11 2.14 18.11 -4.15
C ALA A 11 1.15 19.14 -3.58
N ASP A 12 -0.05 19.26 -4.18
CA ASP A 12 -1.04 20.29 -3.82
C ASP A 12 -1.99 19.81 -2.70
N ILE A 13 -2.13 18.49 -2.52
CA ILE A 13 -3.02 17.91 -1.49
C ILE A 13 -2.68 18.42 -0.08
N PRO A 14 -1.40 18.46 0.35
CA PRO A 14 -1.05 18.97 1.67
C PRO A 14 -1.22 20.49 1.80
N GLU A 15 -1.08 21.24 0.70
CA GLU A 15 -1.29 22.69 0.67
C GLU A 15 -2.75 23.02 0.96
N CYS A 16 -3.69 22.33 0.32
CA CYS A 16 -5.12 22.50 0.59
C CYS A 16 -5.51 22.24 2.06
N VAL A 17 -4.77 21.41 2.80
CA VAL A 17 -5.00 21.19 4.24
C VAL A 17 -4.59 22.43 5.04
N ALA A 18 -3.42 22.98 4.75
CA ALA A 18 -2.93 24.19 5.41
C ALA A 18 -3.80 25.41 5.10
N GLU A 19 -4.27 25.57 3.85
CA GLU A 19 -5.18 26.65 3.44
C GLU A 19 -6.52 26.63 4.17
N ARG A 20 -6.99 25.45 4.58
CA ARG A 20 -8.21 25.29 5.39
C ARG A 20 -8.00 25.64 6.87
N GLY A 21 -6.79 26.03 7.26
CA GLY A 21 -6.43 26.37 8.63
C GLY A 21 -6.06 25.16 9.49
N GLU A 22 -5.92 23.97 8.89
CA GLU A 22 -5.52 22.76 9.60
C GLU A 22 -3.99 22.66 9.74
N LYS A 23 -3.53 21.90 10.73
CA LYS A 23 -2.09 21.79 11.03
C LYS A 23 -1.38 20.85 10.07
N LEU A 24 -0.53 21.41 9.21
CA LEU A 24 0.39 20.65 8.36
C LEU A 24 1.72 20.38 9.08
N VAL A 25 2.13 19.11 9.15
CA VAL A 25 3.44 18.70 9.67
C VAL A 25 4.27 18.06 8.56
N ILE A 26 5.49 18.54 8.36
CA ILE A 26 6.41 18.06 7.33
C ILE A 26 7.58 17.33 8.01
N VAL A 27 7.83 16.10 7.56
CA VAL A 27 8.99 15.29 7.96
C VAL A 27 9.77 14.97 6.70
N ASN A 28 10.93 15.60 6.54
CA ASN A 28 11.82 15.37 5.41
C ASN A 28 13.25 15.83 5.75
N LEU A 29 14.25 15.15 5.20
CA LEU A 29 15.66 15.53 5.39
C LEU A 29 16.00 16.88 4.73
N GLN A 30 15.34 17.19 3.62
CA GLN A 30 15.55 18.40 2.84
C GLN A 30 14.37 19.36 2.98
N LYS A 31 14.63 20.66 2.83
CA LYS A 31 13.59 21.69 2.80
C LYS A 31 12.64 21.45 1.61
N THR A 32 11.34 21.51 1.88
CA THR A 32 10.27 21.35 0.87
C THR A 32 9.62 22.69 0.55
N PRO A 33 8.94 22.84 -0.60
CA PRO A 33 8.25 24.08 -0.98
C PRO A 33 7.25 24.59 0.07
N LEU A 34 6.49 23.68 0.71
CA LEU A 34 5.47 24.02 1.71
C LEU A 34 6.02 24.28 3.13
N HIS A 35 7.33 24.45 3.29
CA HIS A 35 7.94 24.66 4.60
C HIS A 35 7.44 25.95 5.29
N SER A 36 7.06 26.99 4.53
CA SER A 36 6.59 28.27 5.10
C SER A 36 5.19 28.19 5.72
N ILE A 37 4.35 27.26 5.25
CA ILE A 37 2.96 27.10 5.68
C ILE A 37 2.77 25.93 6.65
N ALA A 38 3.81 25.13 6.89
CA ALA A 38 3.77 24.03 7.85
C ALA A 38 3.82 24.54 9.29
N ALA A 39 2.98 23.96 10.15
CA ALA A 39 2.97 24.23 11.58
C ALA A 39 4.21 23.63 12.30
N LEU A 40 4.81 22.58 11.73
CA LEU A 40 6.02 21.95 12.24
C LEU A 40 6.81 21.29 11.10
N CYS A 41 8.12 21.54 11.07
CA CYS A 41 9.06 20.90 10.13
C CYS A 41 10.12 20.12 10.91
N ILE A 42 10.23 18.82 10.64
CA ILE A 42 11.20 17.91 11.28
C ILE A 42 12.20 17.42 10.23
N HIS A 43 13.47 17.79 10.42
CA HIS A 43 14.57 17.43 9.53
C HIS A 43 15.30 16.19 10.03
N ALA A 44 14.65 15.03 9.92
CA ALA A 44 15.18 13.74 10.36
C ALA A 44 14.69 12.60 9.46
N LYS A 45 15.21 11.39 9.67
CA LYS A 45 14.73 10.21 8.95
C LYS A 45 13.30 9.90 9.35
N CYS A 46 12.45 9.56 8.39
CA CYS A 46 11.04 9.27 8.64
C CYS A 46 10.86 8.09 9.61
N GLU A 47 11.73 7.09 9.53
CA GLU A 47 11.73 5.93 10.42
C GLU A 47 11.96 6.33 11.89
N GLU A 48 12.97 7.16 12.16
CA GLU A 48 13.27 7.66 13.51
C GLU A 48 12.10 8.46 14.09
N VAL A 49 11.50 9.35 13.29
CA VAL A 49 10.34 10.14 13.71
C VAL A 49 9.14 9.24 14.00
N SER A 50 8.90 8.24 13.16
CA SER A 50 7.79 7.30 13.35
C SER A 50 7.97 6.48 14.62
N THR A 51 9.18 5.98 14.90
CA THR A 51 9.49 5.26 16.14
C THR A 51 9.26 6.13 17.37
N MET A 52 9.79 7.36 17.38
CA MET A 52 9.57 8.29 18.50
C MET A 52 8.09 8.65 18.71
N VAL A 53 7.32 8.79 17.63
CA VAL A 53 5.87 9.04 17.71
C VAL A 53 5.16 7.83 18.32
N MET A 54 5.50 6.61 17.88
CA MET A 54 4.91 5.38 18.41
C MET A 54 5.25 5.16 19.89
N GLU A 55 6.49 5.44 20.30
CA GLU A 55 6.92 5.42 21.71
C GLU A 55 6.11 6.41 22.56
N LYS A 56 5.95 7.66 22.10
CA LYS A 56 5.17 8.69 22.81
C LYS A 56 3.69 8.35 22.90
N LEU A 57 3.14 7.67 21.89
CA LEU A 57 1.76 7.19 21.89
C LEU A 57 1.58 5.89 22.70
N GLY A 58 2.66 5.23 23.14
CA GLY A 58 2.61 3.93 23.80
C GLY A 58 2.11 2.79 22.90
N LEU A 59 2.24 2.95 21.58
CA LEU A 59 1.79 1.97 20.59
C LEU A 59 2.97 1.14 20.10
N PRO A 60 2.91 -0.20 20.12
CA PRO A 60 3.95 -1.03 19.53
C PRO A 60 3.90 -0.95 18.00
N ILE A 61 5.07 -0.97 17.35
CA ILE A 61 5.16 -1.09 15.89
C ILE A 61 4.78 -2.54 15.51
N PRO A 62 3.77 -2.75 14.65
CA PRO A 62 3.34 -4.10 14.30
C PRO A 62 4.37 -4.81 13.43
N GLU A 63 4.45 -6.14 13.56
CA GLU A 63 5.26 -6.97 12.67
C GLU A 63 4.73 -6.92 11.24
N PHE A 64 5.66 -6.87 10.29
CA PHE A 64 5.32 -6.89 8.87
C PHE A 64 4.69 -8.23 8.48
N ARG A 65 3.46 -8.17 7.93
CA ARG A 65 2.75 -9.34 7.39
C ARG A 65 2.38 -9.10 5.93
N LEU A 66 2.96 -9.89 5.04
CA LEU A 66 2.71 -9.79 3.61
C LEU A 66 1.33 -10.38 3.25
N LYS A 67 0.37 -9.49 2.98
CA LYS A 67 -0.96 -9.87 2.48
C LYS A 67 -0.97 -9.81 0.96
N ARG A 68 -1.29 -10.92 0.30
CA ARG A 68 -1.51 -10.98 -1.15
C ARG A 68 -2.99 -11.16 -1.44
N ARG A 69 -3.49 -10.47 -2.46
CA ARG A 69 -4.84 -10.66 -3.00
C ARG A 69 -4.72 -11.42 -4.31
N VAL A 70 -5.51 -12.48 -4.46
CA VAL A 70 -5.66 -13.20 -5.73
C VAL A 70 -7.08 -12.99 -6.23
N PHE A 71 -7.22 -12.79 -7.53
CA PHE A 71 -8.53 -12.78 -8.18
C PHE A 71 -8.78 -14.20 -8.68
N ILE A 72 -9.83 -14.83 -8.15
CA ILE A 72 -10.27 -16.15 -8.57
C ILE A 72 -11.46 -15.93 -9.51
N LYS A 73 -11.28 -16.31 -10.77
CA LYS A 73 -12.38 -16.37 -11.73
C LYS A 73 -12.81 -17.83 -11.88
N VAL A 74 -14.05 -18.11 -11.53
CA VAL A 74 -14.66 -19.43 -11.74
C VAL A 74 -15.34 -19.42 -13.10
N THR A 75 -14.93 -20.33 -13.99
CA THR A 75 -15.61 -20.56 -15.27
C THR A 75 -16.07 -22.00 -15.36
N GLN A 76 -17.29 -22.22 -15.83
CA GLN A 76 -17.78 -23.55 -16.17
C GLN A 76 -17.18 -23.96 -17.52
N SER A 77 -16.48 -25.09 -17.57
CA SER A 77 -15.97 -25.63 -18.83
C SER A 77 -17.13 -26.24 -19.61
N THR A 78 -17.38 -25.74 -20.82
CA THR A 78 -18.38 -26.30 -21.76
C THR A 78 -17.83 -27.45 -22.60
N LYS A 79 -16.59 -27.89 -22.36
CA LYS A 79 -15.94 -28.99 -23.11
C LYS A 79 -15.62 -30.16 -22.19
N GLY A 80 -16.56 -31.09 -22.08
CA GLY A 80 -16.40 -32.37 -21.38
C GLY A 80 -17.74 -32.97 -20.96
N PRO A 81 -17.82 -34.28 -20.67
CA PRO A 81 -19.03 -34.91 -20.13
C PRO A 81 -19.51 -34.19 -18.86
N PRO A 82 -20.83 -34.19 -18.59
CA PRO A 82 -21.44 -33.31 -17.61
C PRO A 82 -21.28 -33.84 -16.17
N GLU A 83 -20.07 -34.15 -15.71
CA GLU A 83 -19.81 -34.48 -14.30
C GLU A 83 -18.46 -33.87 -13.85
N ASP A 84 -18.55 -32.78 -13.08
CA ASP A 84 -17.57 -32.32 -12.07
C ASP A 84 -16.18 -31.77 -12.50
N GLN A 85 -16.08 -30.96 -13.57
CA GLN A 85 -14.88 -30.13 -13.78
C GLN A 85 -15.13 -28.62 -13.64
N VAL A 86 -14.67 -28.07 -12.51
CA VAL A 86 -14.54 -26.62 -12.29
C VAL A 86 -13.10 -26.20 -12.60
N SER A 87 -12.90 -25.38 -13.64
CA SER A 87 -11.59 -24.79 -13.91
C SER A 87 -11.39 -23.55 -13.02
N LEU A 88 -10.35 -23.57 -12.18
CA LEU A 88 -9.91 -22.42 -11.38
C LEU A 88 -8.72 -21.75 -12.07
N SER A 89 -8.91 -20.51 -12.53
CA SER A 89 -7.82 -19.68 -13.05
C SER A 89 -7.45 -18.61 -12.01
N ILE A 90 -6.20 -18.64 -11.54
CA ILE A 90 -5.64 -17.60 -10.68
C ILE A 90 -4.93 -16.60 -11.61
N GLU A 91 -5.53 -15.44 -11.81
CA GLU A 91 -4.93 -14.36 -12.60
C GLU A 91 -4.30 -13.34 -11.66
N GLY A 92 -3.08 -12.90 -11.99
CA GLY A 92 -2.48 -11.72 -11.39
C GLY A 92 -3.29 -10.48 -11.74
N GLN A 93 -3.32 -9.50 -10.84
CA GLN A 93 -4.10 -8.29 -11.05
C GLN A 93 -3.58 -7.50 -12.28
N PRO A 94 -4.42 -7.18 -13.29
CA PRO A 94 -3.98 -6.43 -14.46
C PRO A 94 -3.43 -5.07 -14.05
N GLY A 95 -2.20 -4.73 -14.48
CA GLY A 95 -1.56 -3.44 -14.21
C GLY A 95 -0.59 -3.40 -13.01
N GLN A 96 -0.34 -4.52 -12.32
CA GLN A 96 0.68 -4.63 -11.26
C GLN A 96 1.93 -5.43 -11.71
N ASN A 97 2.04 -5.76 -13.00
CA ASN A 97 3.09 -6.62 -13.56
C ASN A 97 4.45 -5.93 -13.78
N MET A 98 4.88 -5.01 -12.92
CA MET A 98 6.25 -4.46 -13.00
C MET A 98 7.29 -5.41 -12.38
N TYR A 99 6.85 -6.37 -11.55
CA TYR A 99 7.68 -7.44 -11.00
C TYR A 99 6.99 -8.77 -11.26
N GLY A 100 7.47 -9.52 -12.25
CA GLY A 100 6.94 -10.84 -12.59
C GLY A 100 7.03 -11.79 -11.40
N PHE A 101 5.92 -11.98 -10.69
CA PHE A 101 5.82 -13.02 -9.66
C PHE A 101 5.60 -14.35 -10.36
N TYR A 102 6.69 -15.13 -10.51
CA TYR A 102 6.60 -16.57 -10.75
C TYR A 102 5.91 -17.21 -9.55
N PHE A 103 4.62 -17.52 -9.67
CA PHE A 103 3.95 -18.42 -8.74
C PHE A 103 4.43 -19.85 -9.05
N SER A 104 5.56 -20.26 -8.47
CA SER A 104 5.84 -21.68 -8.29
C SER A 104 4.95 -22.20 -7.16
N PHE A 105 3.82 -22.80 -7.52
CA PHE A 105 2.98 -23.49 -6.54
C PHE A 105 3.73 -24.68 -5.97
N LEU A 106 4.20 -24.56 -4.73
CA LEU A 106 4.71 -25.68 -3.94
C LEU A 106 4.04 -25.70 -2.57
N THR A 107 2.72 -25.48 -2.54
CA THR A 107 1.85 -25.86 -1.43
C THR A 107 0.41 -25.91 -1.94
N GLY A 108 -0.24 -27.07 -1.80
CA GLY A 108 -1.60 -27.30 -2.24
C GLY A 108 -2.57 -26.26 -1.65
N VAL A 109 -3.30 -25.57 -2.52
CA VAL A 109 -4.42 -24.73 -2.12
C VAL A 109 -5.59 -25.66 -1.81
N THR A 110 -5.91 -25.83 -0.53
CA THR A 110 -7.12 -26.55 -0.10
C THR A 110 -8.27 -25.55 -0.06
N CYS A 111 -9.22 -25.69 -0.97
CA CYS A 111 -10.46 -24.91 -0.98
C CYS A 111 -11.53 -25.72 -0.23
N VAL A 112 -12.00 -25.22 0.92
CA VAL A 112 -13.11 -25.82 1.65
C VAL A 112 -14.35 -25.01 1.31
N CYS A 113 -15.26 -25.59 0.54
CA CYS A 113 -16.61 -25.05 0.36
C CYS A 113 -17.48 -25.59 1.50
N GLY A 114 -18.02 -24.70 2.32
CA GLY A 114 -19.05 -25.00 3.32
C GLY A 114 -20.45 -24.71 2.79
#